data_AF-A0A966S3I3-F1
#
_entry.id   AF-A0A966S3I3-F1
#
_cell.length_a   1.000
_cell.length_b   1.000
_cell.length_c   1.000
_cell.angle_alpha   90.00
_cell.angle_beta   90.00
_cell.angle_gamma   90.00
#
_symmetry.space_group_name_H-M   'P 1'
#
loop_
_entity.id
_entity.type
_entity.pdbx_description
1 polymer ?
#
loop_
_entity_poly.entity_id
_entity_poly.type
_entity_poly.pdbx_seq_one_letter_code
_entity_poly.pdbx_strand_id
1 'polypeptide(L)'
;MAADDTDDYTRRTRAIDRLGILLGARVRRDVDLAPYTTYKVGGPASLLVTARTIDDLHAVSSALREQQVPLLVIGRGSNLLVSDDGFEGLALVLGEFAEDIVLPQAPAVPRVVAGGAVPLPVLARQCAARGLTGFEWGVGVPGSVGGAVRMNAGGHGSDMASSLEVVKIFHLGKGIVANVKASDLGLRFRGSDLGPEHVVLSATFALSWGDKTASEAEMAEIVRWRREHQPGGQNAGSVFVNPEPGGGSSGAIIDRLGLRGFRIGTAEVSTKHANFIQCDPDGSADDVVAVMTHVRGRVRDELGIDLRSEVRLVGFTSTTAEAAGATPDRAQLGAQSGAQHGATTALDRVFGPLAGDETLSVVTIAPPLPDDAVAELAELFAPTGEIVRPTVETATATPATDTRATTSGATSGTASGATSGDTPVAPVVDITAVTTASAPRSPVVIDDTALRLPHERTEGSAAITAVDEARSGSITIDPTSPFADPRTGVVDDESLAAVIVDDRLTRRRLPRWLRLRRVSPLVALGVVIVLLSLTLVVLAS
;
A
#
# COMPACT_ATOMS: atom_id res chain seq x y z
N MET A 1 -28.79 -20.43 -4.19
CA MET A 1 -27.77 -20.16 -5.24
C MET A 1 -28.34 -19.11 -6.18
N ALA A 2 -28.55 -19.30 -7.48
CA ALA A 2 -28.79 -18.18 -8.44
C ALA A 2 -29.77 -17.03 -8.04
N ALA A 3 -30.81 -17.28 -7.24
CA ALA A 3 -31.72 -16.23 -6.75
C ALA A 3 -31.13 -15.34 -5.63
N ASP A 4 -30.09 -15.81 -4.93
CA ASP A 4 -29.44 -15.19 -3.78
C ASP A 4 -28.38 -14.17 -4.25
N ASP A 5 -27.49 -14.62 -5.16
CA ASP A 5 -26.45 -13.79 -5.81
C ASP A 5 -27.05 -12.54 -6.49
N THR A 6 -28.26 -12.68 -7.02
CA THR A 6 -28.96 -11.59 -7.72
C THR A 6 -29.45 -10.49 -6.76
N ASP A 7 -29.87 -10.82 -5.53
CA ASP A 7 -30.24 -9.80 -4.54
C ASP A 7 -28.99 -9.17 -3.90
N ASP A 8 -27.95 -9.94 -3.59
CA ASP A 8 -26.70 -9.42 -3.05
C ASP A 8 -26.00 -8.44 -4.03
N TYR A 9 -25.90 -8.80 -5.31
CA TYR A 9 -25.38 -7.88 -6.34
C TYR A 9 -26.23 -6.60 -6.41
N THR A 10 -27.56 -6.75 -6.50
CA THR A 10 -28.49 -5.61 -6.54
C THR A 10 -28.39 -4.73 -5.27
N ARG A 11 -28.07 -5.32 -4.12
CA ARG A 11 -27.86 -4.64 -2.83
C ARG A 11 -26.52 -3.90 -2.80
N ARG A 12 -25.43 -4.53 -3.25
CA ARG A 12 -24.08 -3.94 -3.34
C ARG A 12 -24.05 -2.74 -4.27
N THR A 13 -24.59 -2.88 -5.48
CA THR A 13 -24.67 -1.76 -6.44
C THR A 13 -25.47 -0.59 -5.86
N ARG A 14 -26.60 -0.83 -5.17
CA ARG A 14 -27.39 0.23 -4.48
C ARG A 14 -26.63 0.90 -3.34
N ALA A 15 -25.85 0.14 -2.56
CA ALA A 15 -25.03 0.67 -1.47
C ALA A 15 -23.91 1.58 -2.00
N ILE A 16 -23.26 1.17 -3.09
CA ILE A 16 -22.26 1.95 -3.84
C ILE A 16 -22.89 3.22 -4.42
N ASP A 17 -24.06 3.14 -5.04
CA ASP A 17 -24.75 4.31 -5.60
C ASP A 17 -25.05 5.37 -4.52
N ARG A 18 -25.54 4.92 -3.35
CA ARG A 18 -25.81 5.76 -2.17
C ARG A 18 -24.54 6.38 -1.59
N LEU A 19 -23.50 5.58 -1.36
CA LEU A 19 -22.20 6.06 -0.89
C LEU A 19 -21.63 7.12 -1.85
N GLY A 20 -21.78 6.92 -3.16
CA GLY A 20 -21.42 7.89 -4.18
C GLY A 20 -22.22 9.20 -4.12
N ILE A 21 -23.49 9.16 -3.72
CA ILE A 21 -24.33 10.35 -3.53
C ILE A 21 -23.94 11.10 -2.24
N LEU A 22 -23.73 10.38 -1.13
CA LEU A 22 -23.35 10.96 0.18
C LEU A 22 -22.00 11.69 0.11
N LEU A 23 -21.03 11.13 -0.63
CA LEU A 23 -19.71 11.75 -0.82
C LEU A 23 -19.71 12.90 -1.84
N GLY A 24 -20.69 12.94 -2.74
CA GLY A 24 -20.92 14.04 -3.68
C GLY A 24 -19.67 14.41 -4.49
N ALA A 25 -19.14 15.61 -4.28
CA ALA A 25 -17.98 16.11 -5.02
C ALA A 25 -16.61 15.57 -4.54
N ARG A 26 -16.57 14.76 -3.46
CA ARG A 26 -15.32 14.16 -2.94
C ARG A 26 -14.90 12.89 -3.69
N VAL A 27 -15.87 12.24 -4.34
CA VAL A 27 -15.70 10.94 -4.97
C VAL A 27 -15.75 11.06 -6.50
N ARG A 28 -14.95 10.24 -7.17
CA ARG A 28 -15.04 9.97 -8.61
C ARG A 28 -15.67 8.60 -8.81
N ARG A 29 -16.52 8.46 -9.82
CA ARG A 29 -17.07 7.15 -10.23
C ARG A 29 -16.24 6.58 -11.38
N ASP A 30 -16.25 5.26 -11.49
CA ASP A 30 -15.78 4.50 -12.65
C ASP A 30 -14.34 4.91 -13.06
N VAL A 31 -13.39 4.76 -12.14
CA VAL A 31 -11.99 5.21 -12.33
C VAL A 31 -11.03 4.05 -12.39
N ASP A 32 -10.39 3.87 -13.55
CA ASP A 32 -9.35 2.85 -13.79
C ASP A 32 -8.27 2.88 -12.70
N LEU A 33 -7.94 1.70 -12.15
CA LEU A 33 -6.91 1.56 -11.13
C LEU A 33 -5.51 1.34 -11.69
N ALA A 34 -5.36 1.04 -12.98
CA ALA A 34 -4.08 0.95 -13.68
C ALA A 34 -3.07 2.10 -13.37
N PRO A 35 -3.45 3.39 -13.36
CA PRO A 35 -2.51 4.46 -12.98
C PRO A 35 -1.95 4.32 -11.56
N TYR A 36 -2.69 3.68 -10.66
CA TYR A 36 -2.40 3.54 -9.23
C TYR A 36 -1.66 2.23 -8.86
N THR A 37 -1.53 1.26 -9.78
CA THR A 37 -0.72 0.03 -9.60
C THR A 37 0.70 0.20 -10.14
N THR A 38 1.64 -0.70 -9.80
CA THR A 38 2.94 -0.79 -10.50
C THR A 38 2.92 -1.72 -11.71
N TYR A 39 1.91 -2.60 -11.82
CA TYR A 39 1.65 -3.37 -13.05
C TYR A 39 1.10 -2.52 -14.20
N LYS A 40 0.51 -1.35 -13.92
CA LYS A 40 -0.18 -0.49 -14.92
C LYS A 40 -1.32 -1.17 -15.67
N VAL A 41 -1.93 -2.17 -15.02
CA VAL A 41 -3.16 -2.85 -15.42
C VAL A 41 -4.20 -2.74 -14.31
N GLY A 42 -5.45 -3.07 -14.65
CA GLY A 42 -6.58 -3.12 -13.72
C GLY A 42 -7.64 -2.05 -13.98
N GLY A 43 -8.88 -2.52 -14.10
CA GLY A 43 -10.04 -1.75 -14.51
C GLY A 43 -10.60 -0.79 -13.46
N PRO A 44 -11.85 -0.33 -13.64
CA PRO A 44 -12.41 0.77 -12.85
C PRO A 44 -12.80 0.37 -11.43
N ALA A 45 -12.38 1.17 -10.45
CA ALA A 45 -13.08 1.22 -9.16
C ALA A 45 -14.41 1.95 -9.33
N SER A 46 -15.51 1.36 -8.85
CA SER A 46 -16.84 1.97 -8.90
C SER A 46 -16.87 3.33 -8.18
N LEU A 47 -16.10 3.47 -7.10
CA LEU A 47 -15.85 4.73 -6.42
C LEU A 47 -14.35 4.88 -6.10
N LEU A 48 -13.81 6.08 -6.33
CA LEU A 48 -12.46 6.47 -5.91
C LEU A 48 -12.52 7.80 -5.13
N VAL A 49 -12.01 7.82 -3.91
CA VAL A 49 -11.75 9.04 -3.14
C VAL A 49 -10.24 9.28 -3.04
N THR A 50 -9.81 10.48 -3.41
CA THR A 50 -8.50 11.01 -3.02
C THR A 50 -8.72 11.94 -1.83
N ALA A 51 -8.43 11.45 -0.63
CA ALA A 51 -8.57 12.22 0.60
C ALA A 51 -7.44 13.26 0.68
N ARG A 52 -7.78 14.55 0.66
CA ARG A 52 -6.82 15.66 0.77
C ARG A 52 -6.74 16.23 2.19
N THR A 53 -7.68 15.82 3.05
CA THR A 53 -7.82 16.27 4.43
C THR A 53 -8.28 15.11 5.32
N ILE A 54 -8.13 15.27 6.64
CA ILE A 54 -8.75 14.37 7.62
C ILE A 54 -10.29 14.45 7.55
N ASP A 55 -10.86 15.62 7.22
CA ASP A 55 -12.29 15.81 7.01
C ASP A 55 -12.85 14.95 5.86
N ASP A 56 -12.07 14.71 4.80
CA ASP A 56 -12.45 13.77 3.74
C ASP A 56 -12.56 12.32 4.27
N LEU A 57 -11.70 11.93 5.24
CA LEU A 57 -11.77 10.63 5.90
C LEU A 57 -12.96 10.53 6.86
N HIS A 58 -13.30 11.61 7.59
CA HIS A 58 -14.54 11.67 8.37
C HIS A 58 -15.80 11.65 7.50
N ALA A 59 -15.77 12.28 6.31
CA ALA A 59 -16.86 12.20 5.34
C ALA A 59 -17.04 10.77 4.80
N VAL A 60 -15.94 10.08 4.46
CA VAL A 60 -15.95 8.66 4.09
C VAL A 60 -16.47 7.79 5.23
N SER A 61 -15.96 7.97 6.45
CA SER A 61 -16.42 7.24 7.63
C SER A 61 -17.92 7.39 7.87
N SER A 62 -18.42 8.63 7.84
CA SER A 62 -19.83 8.93 8.07
C SER A 62 -20.73 8.25 7.03
N ALA A 63 -20.35 8.28 5.75
CA ALA A 63 -21.12 7.66 4.67
C ALA A 63 -21.05 6.11 4.67
N LEU A 64 -19.97 5.52 5.20
CA LEU A 64 -19.82 4.07 5.37
C LEU A 64 -20.66 3.50 6.51
N ARG A 65 -20.98 4.28 7.55
CA ARG A 65 -21.88 3.84 8.64
C ARG A 65 -23.27 3.42 8.12
N GLU A 66 -23.71 3.99 7.00
CA GLU A 66 -25.00 3.66 6.38
C GLU A 66 -24.91 2.55 5.31
N GLN A 67 -23.72 2.29 4.75
CA GLN A 67 -23.55 1.47 3.54
C GLN A 67 -22.36 0.50 3.68
N GLN A 68 -22.64 -0.80 3.74
CA GLN A 68 -21.61 -1.85 3.67
C GLN A 68 -21.08 -1.97 2.23
N VAL A 69 -19.92 -1.35 1.97
CA VAL A 69 -19.25 -1.34 0.66
C VAL A 69 -17.80 -1.80 0.83
N PRO A 70 -17.26 -2.68 -0.05
CA PRO A 70 -15.86 -3.11 0.02
C PRO A 70 -14.87 -1.93 -0.02
N LEU A 71 -13.82 -2.00 0.80
CA LEU A 71 -12.81 -0.94 0.93
C LEU A 71 -11.45 -1.39 0.38
N LEU A 72 -10.80 -0.49 -0.37
CA LEU A 72 -9.45 -0.70 -0.88
C LEU A 72 -8.58 0.55 -0.66
N VAL A 73 -7.76 0.54 0.39
CA VAL A 73 -6.76 1.60 0.62
C VAL A 73 -5.54 1.34 -0.27
N ILE A 74 -5.25 2.25 -1.21
CA ILE A 74 -4.15 2.14 -2.17
C ILE A 74 -3.03 3.12 -1.79
N GLY A 75 -1.84 2.59 -1.56
CA GLY A 75 -0.60 3.36 -1.49
C GLY A 75 -0.01 3.56 -2.90
N ARG A 76 1.19 3.04 -3.16
CA ARG A 76 1.80 3.02 -4.51
C ARG A 76 1.39 1.82 -5.38
N GLY A 77 0.40 1.05 -4.93
CA GLY A 77 -0.11 -0.16 -5.61
C GLY A 77 0.94 -1.21 -5.98
N SER A 78 2.07 -1.25 -5.25
CA SER A 78 3.24 -2.07 -5.58
C SER A 78 3.21 -3.51 -5.06
N ASN A 79 2.03 -3.96 -4.64
CA ASN A 79 1.72 -5.34 -4.25
C ASN A 79 0.24 -5.67 -4.54
N LEU A 80 -0.31 -5.06 -5.59
CA LEU A 80 -1.69 -5.21 -6.03
C LEU A 80 -1.72 -5.72 -7.47
N LEU A 81 -2.61 -6.69 -7.73
CA LEU A 81 -3.14 -6.97 -9.05
C LEU A 81 -4.64 -6.72 -8.97
N VAL A 82 -5.15 -5.78 -9.76
CA VAL A 82 -6.59 -5.47 -9.88
C VAL A 82 -7.04 -6.06 -11.21
N SER A 83 -8.13 -6.83 -11.24
CA SER A 83 -8.69 -7.43 -12.47
C SER A 83 -9.11 -6.35 -13.48
N ASP A 84 -9.21 -6.74 -14.76
CA ASP A 84 -9.65 -5.83 -15.82
C ASP A 84 -11.14 -5.48 -15.72
N ASP A 85 -11.95 -6.30 -15.04
CA ASP A 85 -13.32 -5.97 -14.60
C ASP A 85 -13.36 -4.91 -13.48
N GLY A 86 -12.22 -4.58 -12.87
CA GLY A 86 -12.07 -3.49 -11.90
C GLY A 86 -12.32 -3.85 -10.44
N PHE A 87 -12.98 -2.97 -9.69
CA PHE A 87 -13.26 -3.16 -8.25
C PHE A 87 -14.63 -2.61 -7.85
N GLU A 88 -15.57 -3.50 -7.51
CA GLU A 88 -16.93 -3.15 -7.07
C GLU A 88 -16.95 -2.66 -5.60
N GLY A 89 -16.39 -1.47 -5.37
CA GLY A 89 -16.28 -0.88 -4.04
C GLY A 89 -15.72 0.54 -4.02
N LEU A 90 -15.27 0.98 -2.85
CA LEU A 90 -14.60 2.27 -2.64
C LEU A 90 -13.08 2.09 -2.52
N ALA A 91 -12.38 2.51 -3.56
CA ALA A 91 -10.95 2.75 -3.51
C ALA A 91 -10.65 4.09 -2.80
N LEU A 92 -9.61 4.11 -1.96
CA LEU A 92 -9.18 5.29 -1.21
C LEU A 92 -7.67 5.49 -1.35
N VAL A 93 -7.28 6.70 -1.76
CA VAL A 93 -5.90 7.16 -1.87
C VAL A 93 -5.72 8.37 -0.95
N LEU A 94 -4.61 8.40 -0.22
CA LEU A 94 -4.20 9.57 0.56
C LEU A 94 -3.48 10.57 -0.35
N GLY A 95 -3.82 11.85 -0.24
CA GLY A 95 -3.13 12.96 -0.92
C GLY A 95 -1.98 13.57 -0.10
N GLU A 96 -1.51 14.72 -0.57
CA GLU A 96 -0.31 15.46 -0.13
C GLU A 96 -0.11 15.58 1.40
N PHE A 97 -1.19 15.66 2.21
CA PHE A 97 -1.09 15.74 3.67
C PHE A 97 -0.47 14.49 4.32
N ALA A 98 -0.41 13.37 3.59
CA ALA A 98 0.23 12.13 4.00
C ALA A 98 1.60 11.91 3.29
N GLU A 99 2.17 12.95 2.68
CA GLU A 99 3.49 12.93 2.03
C GLU A 99 4.55 13.78 2.77
N ASP A 100 4.16 14.47 3.84
CA ASP A 100 5.10 15.19 4.71
C ASP A 100 6.07 14.23 5.45
N ILE A 101 7.32 14.66 5.59
CA ILE A 101 8.39 13.99 6.33
C ILE A 101 9.01 14.99 7.32
N VAL A 102 9.13 14.58 8.57
CA VAL A 102 9.77 15.34 9.66
C VAL A 102 11.02 14.58 10.11
N LEU A 103 12.18 15.21 9.92
CA LEU A 103 13.49 14.67 10.26
C LEU A 103 14.06 15.40 11.49
N PRO A 104 14.65 14.68 12.46
CA PRO A 104 15.29 15.30 13.61
C PRO A 104 16.57 16.04 13.18
N GLN A 105 17.04 16.97 14.02
CA GLN A 105 18.39 17.52 13.94
C GLN A 105 19.28 16.94 15.04
N ALA A 106 20.53 16.60 14.71
CA ALA A 106 21.48 16.13 15.71
C ALA A 106 21.81 17.26 16.71
N PRO A 107 21.96 16.98 18.02
CA PRO A 107 22.03 15.65 18.65
C PRO A 107 20.69 15.16 19.26
N ALA A 108 19.52 15.64 18.79
CA ALA A 108 18.23 15.18 19.31
C ALA A 108 18.01 13.67 19.08
N VAL A 109 16.99 13.09 19.75
CA VAL A 109 16.68 11.66 19.60
C VAL A 109 16.38 11.34 18.12
N PRO A 110 16.99 10.29 17.51
CA PRO A 110 16.86 9.94 16.09
C PRO A 110 15.48 9.34 15.73
N ARG A 111 14.42 10.09 15.97
CA ARG A 111 13.02 9.74 15.68
C ARG A 111 12.57 10.45 14.41
N VAL A 112 12.18 9.69 13.39
CA VAL A 112 11.66 10.23 12.12
C VAL A 112 10.16 10.02 12.06
N VAL A 113 9.41 11.00 11.56
CA VAL A 113 7.96 10.85 11.28
C VAL A 113 7.73 11.02 9.78
N ALA A 114 7.04 10.07 9.15
CA ALA A 114 6.71 10.13 7.73
C ALA A 114 5.25 9.77 7.48
N GLY A 115 4.58 10.52 6.61
CA GLY A 115 3.19 10.27 6.21
C GLY A 115 2.99 8.94 5.46
N GLY A 116 1.77 8.40 5.47
CA GLY A 116 1.45 7.07 4.93
C GLY A 116 1.56 6.93 3.40
N ALA A 117 1.56 8.04 2.65
CA ALA A 117 1.77 8.06 1.21
C ALA A 117 3.26 8.18 0.81
N VAL A 118 4.14 8.61 1.74
CA VAL A 118 5.60 8.75 1.51
C VAL A 118 6.19 7.48 0.89
N PRO A 119 6.90 7.55 -0.25
CA PRO A 119 7.62 6.41 -0.82
C PRO A 119 8.81 6.00 0.07
N LEU A 120 8.95 4.71 0.38
CA LEU A 120 10.10 4.18 1.15
C LEU A 120 11.46 4.60 0.57
N PRO A 121 11.68 4.64 -0.77
CA PRO A 121 12.94 5.06 -1.34
C PRO A 121 13.17 6.58 -1.36
N VAL A 122 12.19 7.38 -0.96
CA VAL A 122 12.40 8.81 -0.65
C VAL A 122 12.83 8.93 0.81
N LEU A 123 12.10 8.26 1.72
CA LEU A 123 12.39 8.25 3.16
C LEU A 123 13.81 7.75 3.47
N ALA A 124 14.21 6.59 2.95
CA ALA A 124 15.55 6.03 3.17
C ALA A 124 16.68 6.99 2.75
N ARG A 125 16.53 7.64 1.59
CA ARG A 125 17.51 8.62 1.10
C ARG A 125 17.53 9.89 1.95
N GLN A 126 16.39 10.37 2.45
CA GLN A 126 16.35 11.53 3.33
C GLN A 126 16.96 11.23 4.72
N CYS A 127 16.72 10.04 5.27
CA CYS A 127 17.34 9.57 6.52
C CYS A 127 18.88 9.54 6.38
N ALA A 128 19.40 8.78 5.40
CA ALA A 128 20.84 8.67 5.17
C ALA A 128 21.49 10.03 4.88
N ALA A 129 20.82 10.91 4.10
CA ALA A 129 21.33 12.25 3.80
C ALA A 129 21.50 13.14 5.05
N ARG A 130 20.80 12.84 6.16
CA ARG A 130 20.92 13.46 7.49
C ARG A 130 21.85 12.71 8.46
N GLY A 131 22.41 11.56 8.06
CA GLY A 131 23.21 10.70 8.94
C GLY A 131 22.36 9.81 9.87
N LEU A 132 21.13 9.48 9.46
CA LEU A 132 20.25 8.55 10.17
C LEU A 132 20.31 7.16 9.52
N THR A 133 20.55 6.13 10.34
CA THR A 133 20.81 4.75 9.93
C THR A 133 19.76 3.77 10.50
N GLY A 134 19.64 2.59 9.89
CA GLY A 134 18.62 1.59 10.22
C GLY A 134 17.37 1.64 9.34
N PHE A 135 17.44 2.27 8.16
CA PHE A 135 16.35 2.35 7.17
C PHE A 135 16.81 2.22 5.70
N GLU A 136 18.09 1.93 5.48
CA GLU A 136 18.76 1.77 4.18
C GLU A 136 18.04 0.73 3.30
N TRP A 137 17.59 -0.37 3.92
CA TRP A 137 16.74 -1.41 3.32
C TRP A 137 15.53 -0.86 2.55
N GLY A 138 14.95 0.25 3.02
CA GLY A 138 13.79 0.92 2.43
C GLY A 138 14.06 1.45 1.02
N VAL A 139 15.32 1.73 0.66
CA VAL A 139 15.68 2.26 -0.68
C VAL A 139 15.30 1.31 -1.82
N GLY A 140 15.20 0.02 -1.52
CA GLY A 140 14.82 -1.00 -2.49
C GLY A 140 13.31 -1.23 -2.66
N VAL A 141 12.48 -0.81 -1.71
CA VAL A 141 11.06 -1.22 -1.67
C VAL A 141 10.17 -0.18 -2.35
N PRO A 142 9.49 -0.48 -3.48
CA PRO A 142 8.77 0.52 -4.28
C PRO A 142 7.44 1.03 -3.69
N GLY A 143 7.09 0.62 -2.47
CA GLY A 143 5.83 0.96 -1.78
C GLY A 143 5.85 2.30 -1.05
N SER A 144 4.71 2.67 -0.47
CA SER A 144 4.61 3.77 0.52
C SER A 144 4.64 3.26 1.95
N VAL A 145 4.94 4.16 2.90
CA VAL A 145 4.99 3.88 4.35
C VAL A 145 3.75 3.12 4.84
N GLY A 146 2.54 3.56 4.50
CA GLY A 146 1.31 2.89 4.92
C GLY A 146 1.14 1.48 4.33
N GLY A 147 1.58 1.27 3.09
CA GLY A 147 1.63 -0.06 2.48
C GLY A 147 2.68 -0.97 3.13
N ALA A 148 3.82 -0.41 3.52
CA ALA A 148 4.90 -1.14 4.18
C ALA A 148 4.58 -1.52 5.63
N VAL A 149 3.85 -0.67 6.38
CA VAL A 149 3.28 -1.02 7.69
C VAL A 149 2.28 -2.17 7.53
N ARG A 150 1.33 -2.05 6.59
CA ARG A 150 0.32 -3.09 6.32
C ARG A 150 0.92 -4.46 6.00
N MET A 151 2.00 -4.49 5.23
CA MET A 151 2.66 -5.72 4.79
C MET A 151 3.82 -6.18 5.68
N ASN A 152 4.20 -5.48 6.75
CA ASN A 152 5.52 -5.58 7.38
C ASN A 152 6.64 -5.76 6.32
N ALA A 153 6.73 -4.80 5.41
CA ALA A 153 7.62 -4.90 4.26
C ALA A 153 9.09 -4.90 4.70
N GLY A 154 9.92 -5.67 4.00
CA GLY A 154 11.33 -5.84 4.33
C GLY A 154 12.12 -6.58 3.25
N GLY A 155 13.44 -6.48 3.33
CA GLY A 155 14.44 -7.06 2.44
C GLY A 155 15.83 -6.55 2.81
N HIS A 156 16.89 -7.08 2.18
CA HIS A 156 18.28 -6.64 2.43
C HIS A 156 18.68 -6.67 3.92
N GLY A 157 18.22 -7.70 4.65
CA GLY A 157 18.58 -7.93 6.05
C GLY A 157 17.70 -7.25 7.11
N SER A 158 16.73 -6.41 6.73
CA SER A 158 15.87 -5.70 7.69
C SER A 158 14.41 -5.54 7.20
N ASP A 159 13.52 -5.12 8.09
CA ASP A 159 12.08 -4.95 7.84
C ASP A 159 11.46 -3.76 8.60
N MET A 160 10.18 -3.51 8.34
CA MET A 160 9.41 -2.45 8.98
C MET A 160 9.35 -2.63 10.51
N ALA A 161 9.15 -3.86 11.02
CA ALA A 161 9.14 -4.14 12.46
C ALA A 161 10.47 -3.80 13.15
N SER A 162 11.59 -3.85 12.43
CA SER A 162 12.93 -3.53 12.95
C SER A 162 13.18 -2.02 13.14
N SER A 163 12.42 -1.16 12.48
CA SER A 163 12.58 0.31 12.53
C SER A 163 11.37 1.07 13.11
N LEU A 164 10.20 0.43 13.18
CA LEU A 164 8.92 1.08 13.50
C LEU A 164 8.63 1.13 15.00
N GLU A 165 8.14 2.27 15.48
CA GLU A 165 7.78 2.47 16.89
C GLU A 165 6.27 2.71 17.10
N VAL A 166 5.69 3.65 16.35
CA VAL A 166 4.28 4.08 16.48
C VAL A 166 3.69 4.36 15.09
N VAL A 167 2.39 4.10 14.91
CA VAL A 167 1.65 4.42 13.68
C VAL A 167 0.40 5.20 14.03
N LYS A 168 0.15 6.33 13.34
CA LYS A 168 -1.09 7.09 13.44
C LYS A 168 -2.08 6.55 12.42
N ILE A 169 -3.21 6.03 12.89
CA ILE A 169 -4.18 5.30 12.06
C ILE A 169 -5.57 5.93 12.19
N PHE A 170 -6.23 6.14 11.05
CA PHE A 170 -7.66 6.44 10.97
C PHE A 170 -8.44 5.14 10.72
N HIS A 171 -9.44 4.83 11.55
CA HIS A 171 -10.31 3.66 11.39
C HIS A 171 -11.62 4.07 10.70
N LEU A 172 -11.77 3.76 9.41
CA LEU A 172 -12.90 4.22 8.58
C LEU A 172 -14.27 3.80 9.13
N GLY A 173 -14.45 2.56 9.60
CA GLY A 173 -15.72 2.12 10.20
C GLY A 173 -16.16 2.88 11.46
N LYS A 174 -15.22 3.46 12.23
CA LYS A 174 -15.50 4.16 13.50
C LYS A 174 -15.45 5.68 13.38
N GLY A 175 -14.55 6.20 12.55
CA GLY A 175 -14.29 7.64 12.42
C GLY A 175 -13.34 8.18 13.49
N ILE A 176 -12.49 7.31 14.04
CA ILE A 176 -11.57 7.59 15.14
C ILE A 176 -10.12 7.56 14.61
N VAL A 177 -9.29 8.47 15.10
CA VAL A 177 -7.83 8.45 14.90
C VAL A 177 -7.16 8.00 16.19
N ALA A 178 -6.22 7.06 16.11
CA ALA A 178 -5.42 6.59 17.23
C ALA A 178 -3.93 6.51 16.87
N ASN A 179 -3.07 6.62 17.89
CA ASN A 179 -1.66 6.26 17.80
C ASN A 179 -1.52 4.83 18.32
N VAL A 180 -1.03 3.90 17.50
CA VAL A 180 -0.89 2.48 17.80
C VAL A 180 0.61 2.13 17.87
N LYS A 181 1.06 1.45 18.93
CA LYS A 181 2.47 1.02 19.04
C LYS A 181 2.75 -0.13 18.08
N ALA A 182 4.00 -0.28 17.62
CA ALA A 182 4.40 -1.37 16.73
C ALA A 182 4.08 -2.77 17.31
N SER A 183 4.15 -2.92 18.64
CA SER A 183 3.74 -4.13 19.37
C SER A 183 2.29 -4.53 19.16
N ASP A 184 1.42 -3.56 18.88
CA ASP A 184 -0.03 -3.73 18.91
C ASP A 184 -0.61 -3.96 17.50
N LEU A 185 0.23 -3.84 16.46
CA LEU A 185 -0.11 -4.00 15.04
C LEU A 185 -0.14 -5.45 14.54
N GLY A 186 0.24 -6.43 15.38
CA GLY A 186 0.28 -7.85 14.98
C GLY A 186 1.28 -8.17 13.86
N LEU A 187 2.39 -7.42 13.79
CA LEU A 187 3.41 -7.56 12.74
C LEU A 187 3.96 -8.99 12.71
N ARG A 188 4.09 -9.54 11.50
CA ARG A 188 4.56 -10.90 11.20
C ARG A 188 5.26 -10.91 9.84
N PHE A 189 5.79 -12.06 9.41
CA PHE A 189 6.30 -12.16 8.05
C PHE A 189 5.18 -11.84 7.04
N ARG A 190 5.41 -10.81 6.21
CA ARG A 190 4.49 -10.32 5.17
C ARG A 190 3.06 -9.96 5.63
N GLY A 191 2.87 -9.54 6.89
CA GLY A 191 1.54 -9.11 7.35
C GLY A 191 1.50 -8.31 8.65
N SER A 192 0.29 -7.81 8.93
CA SER A 192 -0.13 -7.10 10.14
C SER A 192 -1.62 -7.41 10.40
N ASP A 193 -2.18 -6.93 11.51
CA ASP A 193 -3.61 -7.06 11.82
C ASP A 193 -4.47 -5.90 11.25
N LEU A 194 -3.90 -5.04 10.40
CA LEU A 194 -4.62 -3.92 9.78
C LEU A 194 -5.73 -4.41 8.82
N GLY A 195 -6.99 -4.42 9.27
CA GLY A 195 -8.16 -4.65 8.42
C GLY A 195 -8.35 -3.62 7.30
N PRO A 196 -9.27 -3.83 6.33
CA PRO A 196 -9.45 -2.95 5.17
C PRO A 196 -9.80 -1.49 5.50
N GLU A 197 -10.45 -1.25 6.65
CA GLU A 197 -10.83 0.07 7.15
C GLU A 197 -9.69 0.87 7.80
N HIS A 198 -8.53 0.25 8.05
CA HIS A 198 -7.41 0.88 8.74
C HIS A 198 -6.51 1.63 7.74
N VAL A 199 -6.57 2.96 7.80
CA VAL A 199 -5.80 3.90 6.97
C VAL A 199 -4.63 4.44 7.79
N VAL A 200 -3.40 4.06 7.41
CA VAL A 200 -2.17 4.60 8.02
C VAL A 200 -1.98 6.05 7.55
N LEU A 201 -2.07 7.00 8.47
CA LEU A 201 -1.86 8.43 8.21
C LEU A 201 -0.37 8.80 8.26
N SER A 202 0.36 8.26 9.23
CA SER A 202 1.81 8.44 9.38
C SER A 202 2.42 7.33 10.24
N ALA A 203 3.73 7.16 10.16
CA ALA A 203 4.52 6.27 11.00
C ALA A 203 5.70 7.02 11.63
N THR A 204 6.05 6.63 12.86
CA THR A 204 7.21 7.09 13.62
C THR A 204 8.22 5.96 13.71
N PHE A 205 9.46 6.26 13.32
CA PHE A 205 10.57 5.32 13.25
C PHE A 205 11.62 5.67 14.29
N ALA A 206 12.12 4.66 15.00
CA ALA A 206 13.27 4.78 15.89
C ALA A 206 14.52 4.33 15.13
N LEU A 207 15.35 5.29 14.72
CA LEU A 207 16.58 5.07 13.96
C LEU A 207 17.82 5.26 14.85
N SER A 208 19.02 5.29 14.26
CA SER A 208 20.27 5.66 14.94
C SER A 208 20.97 6.80 14.21
N TRP A 209 21.81 7.57 14.92
CA TRP A 209 22.78 8.46 14.26
C TRP A 209 24.01 7.65 13.85
N GLY A 210 24.57 7.91 12.66
CA GLY A 210 25.73 7.20 12.15
C GLY A 210 26.39 7.87 10.94
N ASP A 211 27.30 7.16 10.28
CA ASP A 211 28.00 7.68 9.10
C ASP A 211 27.10 7.65 7.86
N LYS A 212 26.69 8.84 7.43
CA LYS A 212 26.04 9.11 6.14
C LYS A 212 26.73 8.40 4.96
N THR A 213 28.06 8.37 4.94
CA THR A 213 28.84 7.81 3.82
C THR A 213 28.63 6.30 3.71
N ALA A 214 28.62 5.60 4.84
CA ALA A 214 28.29 4.17 4.92
C ALA A 214 26.84 3.91 4.47
N SER A 215 25.85 4.66 4.96
CA SER A 215 24.45 4.51 4.55
C SER A 215 24.21 4.81 3.07
N GLU A 216 24.88 5.82 2.50
CA GLU A 216 24.81 6.12 1.07
C GLU A 216 25.46 5.02 0.23
N ALA A 217 26.54 4.40 0.71
CA ALA A 217 27.18 3.24 0.06
C ALA A 217 26.31 1.97 0.14
N GLU A 218 25.71 1.66 1.29
CA GLU A 218 24.80 0.52 1.45
C GLU A 218 23.55 0.67 0.57
N MET A 219 22.95 1.87 0.53
CA MET A 219 21.84 2.14 -0.39
C MET A 219 22.25 1.99 -1.86
N ALA A 220 23.48 2.38 -2.22
CA ALA A 220 24.00 2.20 -3.59
C ALA A 220 24.20 0.71 -3.93
N GLU A 221 24.68 -0.10 -2.98
CA GLU A 221 24.77 -1.56 -3.08
C GLU A 221 23.39 -2.19 -3.28
N ILE A 222 22.41 -1.85 -2.42
CA ILE A 222 21.02 -2.34 -2.53
C ILE A 222 20.40 -2.01 -3.90
N VAL A 223 20.62 -0.79 -4.40
CA VAL A 223 20.13 -0.36 -5.72
C VAL A 223 20.87 -1.08 -6.85
N ARG A 224 22.19 -1.31 -6.73
CA ARG A 224 22.96 -2.07 -7.73
C ARG A 224 22.52 -3.52 -7.78
N TRP A 225 22.46 -4.19 -6.63
CA TRP A 225 22.02 -5.58 -6.51
C TRP A 225 20.63 -5.78 -7.12
N ARG A 226 19.66 -4.89 -6.83
CA ARG A 226 18.32 -4.98 -7.45
C ARG A 226 18.36 -4.76 -8.97
N ARG A 227 19.17 -3.82 -9.45
CA ARG A 227 19.40 -3.61 -10.90
C ARG A 227 20.09 -4.79 -11.57
N GLU A 228 20.84 -5.61 -10.84
CA GLU A 228 21.48 -6.84 -11.34
C GLU A 228 20.54 -8.05 -11.28
N HIS A 229 19.75 -8.22 -10.21
CA HIS A 229 19.01 -9.46 -9.91
C HIS A 229 17.50 -9.41 -10.16
N GLN A 230 16.87 -8.24 -10.29
CA GLN A 230 15.41 -8.09 -10.42
C GLN A 230 15.01 -7.37 -11.72
N PRO A 231 13.87 -7.71 -12.33
CA PRO A 231 13.36 -7.01 -13.51
C PRO A 231 12.84 -5.61 -13.16
N GLY A 232 13.00 -4.69 -14.12
CA GLY A 232 12.30 -3.40 -14.10
C GLY A 232 10.93 -3.50 -14.79
N GLY A 233 10.47 -2.38 -15.36
CA GLY A 233 9.19 -2.32 -16.06
C GLY A 233 8.01 -2.53 -15.12
N GLN A 234 6.91 -3.09 -15.65
CA GLN A 234 5.64 -3.17 -14.95
C GLN A 234 5.51 -4.53 -14.24
N ASN A 235 5.67 -4.53 -12.93
CA ASN A 235 5.50 -5.70 -12.06
C ASN A 235 5.15 -5.26 -10.63
N ALA A 236 4.64 -6.18 -9.80
CA ALA A 236 4.39 -5.94 -8.36
C ALA A 236 5.39 -6.65 -7.43
N GLY A 237 6.63 -6.85 -7.88
CA GLY A 237 7.65 -7.56 -7.11
C GLY A 237 7.58 -9.08 -7.24
N SER A 238 7.87 -9.77 -6.14
CA SER A 238 7.77 -11.23 -6.04
C SER A 238 6.30 -11.66 -6.02
N VAL A 239 5.92 -12.56 -6.91
CA VAL A 239 4.54 -13.01 -7.11
C VAL A 239 4.10 -13.99 -6.03
N PHE A 240 4.99 -14.93 -5.65
CA PHE A 240 4.74 -15.94 -4.63
C PHE A 240 5.67 -15.76 -3.43
N VAL A 241 5.14 -15.99 -2.23
CA VAL A 241 5.98 -16.15 -1.04
C VAL A 241 6.87 -17.39 -1.21
N ASN A 242 8.02 -17.45 -0.53
CA ASN A 242 8.80 -18.69 -0.47
C ASN A 242 8.05 -19.75 0.37
N PRO A 243 8.16 -21.05 0.04
CA PRO A 243 7.72 -22.12 0.93
C PRO A 243 8.47 -22.13 2.28
N GLU A 244 8.07 -23.04 3.15
CA GLU A 244 8.64 -23.21 4.51
C GLU A 244 10.18 -23.35 4.52
N PRO A 245 10.86 -22.96 5.61
CA PRO A 245 12.32 -22.95 5.69
C PRO A 245 12.95 -24.29 5.29
N GLY A 246 13.83 -24.24 4.28
CA GLY A 246 14.45 -25.41 3.67
C GLY A 246 13.81 -25.87 2.34
N GLY A 247 12.59 -25.42 2.00
CA GLY A 247 11.92 -25.75 0.74
C GLY A 247 12.55 -25.14 -0.53
N GLY A 248 13.48 -24.19 -0.36
CA GLY A 248 14.05 -23.38 -1.44
C GLY A 248 13.26 -22.10 -1.70
N SER A 249 13.77 -21.22 -2.57
CA SER A 249 13.05 -20.00 -2.96
C SER A 249 12.07 -20.27 -4.10
N SER A 250 10.93 -19.58 -4.13
CA SER A 250 9.95 -19.69 -5.23
C SER A 250 10.59 -19.35 -6.57
N GLY A 251 11.56 -18.44 -6.60
CA GLY A 251 12.38 -18.17 -7.79
C GLY A 251 13.11 -19.42 -8.29
N ALA A 252 13.87 -20.11 -7.45
CA ALA A 252 14.60 -21.32 -7.84
C ALA A 252 13.66 -22.50 -8.19
N ILE A 253 12.50 -22.58 -7.53
CA ILE A 253 11.48 -23.62 -7.78
C ILE A 253 10.87 -23.46 -9.17
N ILE A 254 10.45 -22.24 -9.54
CA ILE A 254 9.86 -21.92 -10.86
C ILE A 254 10.92 -22.05 -11.97
N ASP A 255 12.15 -21.62 -11.69
CA ASP A 255 13.30 -21.72 -12.61
C ASP A 255 13.66 -23.17 -12.94
N ARG A 256 13.63 -24.07 -11.96
CA ARG A 256 13.87 -25.52 -12.16
C ARG A 256 12.89 -26.18 -13.13
N LEU A 257 11.70 -25.62 -13.32
CA LEU A 257 10.71 -26.09 -14.30
C LEU A 257 10.86 -25.42 -15.68
N GLY A 258 11.90 -24.60 -15.88
CA GLY A 258 12.17 -23.92 -17.16
C GLY A 258 11.18 -22.82 -17.51
N LEU A 259 10.42 -22.30 -16.54
CA LEU A 259 9.29 -21.38 -16.80
C LEU A 259 9.71 -19.92 -17.04
N ARG A 260 11.00 -19.59 -17.08
CA ARG A 260 11.50 -18.25 -17.48
C ARG A 260 11.08 -17.94 -18.92
N GLY A 261 10.46 -16.78 -19.15
CA GLY A 261 9.93 -16.41 -20.46
C GLY A 261 8.63 -17.14 -20.84
N PHE A 262 8.04 -17.94 -19.95
CA PHE A 262 6.69 -18.45 -20.16
C PHE A 262 5.70 -17.28 -20.17
N ARG A 263 4.83 -17.23 -21.18
CA ARG A 263 3.99 -16.07 -21.50
C ARG A 263 2.56 -16.50 -21.85
N ILE A 264 1.59 -15.75 -21.34
CA ILE A 264 0.18 -15.80 -21.75
C ILE A 264 -0.22 -14.36 -22.09
N GLY A 265 -0.64 -14.15 -23.33
CA GLY A 265 -0.95 -12.82 -23.87
C GLY A 265 0.15 -11.79 -23.60
N THR A 266 -0.23 -10.75 -22.86
CA THR A 266 0.58 -9.57 -22.49
C THR A 266 1.42 -9.76 -21.21
N ALA A 267 1.35 -10.92 -20.55
CA ALA A 267 2.09 -11.20 -19.32
C ALA A 267 3.12 -12.31 -19.48
N GLU A 268 4.31 -12.15 -18.88
CA GLU A 268 5.38 -13.16 -18.90
C GLU A 268 6.08 -13.33 -17.56
N VAL A 269 6.50 -14.56 -17.27
CA VAL A 269 7.48 -14.86 -16.20
C VAL A 269 8.81 -14.26 -16.61
N SER A 270 9.36 -13.34 -15.82
CA SER A 270 10.55 -12.61 -16.24
C SER A 270 11.74 -13.54 -16.47
N THR A 271 12.41 -13.33 -17.59
CA THR A 271 13.66 -14.06 -17.94
C THR A 271 14.76 -13.84 -16.89
N LYS A 272 14.71 -12.71 -16.17
CA LYS A 272 15.72 -12.30 -15.18
C LYS A 272 15.51 -12.89 -13.78
N HIS A 273 14.27 -12.95 -13.28
CA HIS A 273 13.95 -13.55 -11.98
C HIS A 273 12.60 -14.28 -12.04
N ALA A 274 12.62 -15.61 -11.97
CA ALA A 274 11.44 -16.44 -12.25
C ALA A 274 10.25 -16.25 -11.27
N ASN A 275 10.46 -15.68 -10.08
CA ASN A 275 9.36 -15.30 -9.16
C ASN A 275 8.71 -13.93 -9.48
N PHE A 276 9.07 -13.27 -10.58
CA PHE A 276 8.47 -12.00 -11.00
C PHE A 276 7.73 -12.24 -12.32
N ILE A 277 6.46 -11.86 -12.39
CA ILE A 277 5.73 -11.76 -13.66
C ILE A 277 5.73 -10.29 -14.08
N GLN A 278 6.10 -10.00 -15.32
CA GLN A 278 6.02 -8.70 -15.95
C GLN A 278 4.78 -8.62 -16.85
N CYS A 279 4.25 -7.41 -17.03
CA CYS A 279 3.20 -7.12 -18.01
C CYS A 279 3.67 -6.07 -19.02
N ASP A 280 3.34 -6.28 -20.29
CA ASP A 280 3.58 -5.33 -21.38
C ASP A 280 2.78 -4.02 -21.17
N PRO A 281 3.23 -2.88 -21.72
CA PRO A 281 2.44 -1.66 -21.77
C PRO A 281 1.05 -1.90 -22.38
N ASP A 282 0.03 -1.26 -21.81
CA ASP A 282 -1.38 -1.42 -22.18
C ASP A 282 -1.91 -2.87 -22.11
N GLY A 283 -1.27 -3.72 -21.30
CA GLY A 283 -1.62 -5.12 -21.09
C GLY A 283 -2.77 -5.39 -20.10
N SER A 284 -3.00 -6.67 -19.83
CA SER A 284 -4.15 -7.20 -19.08
C SER A 284 -3.76 -7.76 -17.71
N ALA A 285 -4.59 -7.49 -16.70
CA ALA A 285 -4.51 -8.12 -15.39
C ALA A 285 -4.88 -9.60 -15.43
N ASP A 286 -5.84 -9.95 -16.30
CA ASP A 286 -6.33 -11.31 -16.46
C ASP A 286 -5.27 -12.21 -17.16
N ASP A 287 -4.46 -11.66 -18.06
CA ASP A 287 -3.23 -12.33 -18.56
C ASP A 287 -2.25 -12.62 -17.40
N VAL A 288 -1.99 -11.63 -16.52
CA VAL A 288 -1.10 -11.82 -15.36
C VAL A 288 -1.61 -12.92 -14.44
N VAL A 289 -2.90 -12.94 -14.12
CA VAL A 289 -3.48 -13.97 -13.23
C VAL A 289 -3.52 -15.36 -13.90
N ALA A 290 -3.63 -15.42 -15.22
CA ALA A 290 -3.49 -16.67 -15.98
C ALA A 290 -2.05 -17.22 -15.90
N VAL A 291 -1.03 -16.36 -16.02
CA VAL A 291 0.38 -16.77 -15.81
C VAL A 291 0.60 -17.25 -14.38
N MET A 292 0.07 -16.55 -13.37
CA MET A 292 0.14 -16.97 -11.97
C MET A 292 -0.47 -18.36 -11.76
N THR A 293 -1.68 -18.58 -12.29
CA THR A 293 -2.38 -19.87 -12.20
C THR A 293 -1.62 -20.99 -12.90
N HIS A 294 -1.04 -20.73 -14.09
CA HIS A 294 -0.23 -21.73 -14.79
C HIS A 294 1.04 -22.10 -14.01
N VAL A 295 1.79 -21.10 -13.55
CA VAL A 295 3.05 -21.30 -12.80
C VAL A 295 2.80 -22.10 -11.52
N ARG A 296 1.78 -21.72 -10.74
CA ARG A 296 1.38 -22.46 -9.54
C ARG A 296 0.94 -23.89 -9.86
N GLY A 297 0.12 -24.07 -10.90
CA GLY A 297 -0.33 -25.38 -11.36
C GLY A 297 0.85 -26.32 -11.69
N ARG A 298 1.81 -25.85 -12.51
CA ARG A 298 3.02 -26.62 -12.86
C ARG A 298 3.85 -26.99 -11.64
N VAL A 299 4.07 -26.06 -10.71
CA VAL A 299 4.83 -26.31 -9.48
C VAL A 299 4.12 -27.31 -8.56
N ARG A 300 2.80 -27.22 -8.43
CA ARG A 300 2.00 -28.22 -7.68
C ARG A 300 2.05 -29.59 -8.33
N ASP A 301 1.85 -29.66 -9.65
CA ASP A 301 1.63 -30.93 -10.37
C ASP A 301 2.94 -31.70 -10.61
N GLU A 302 4.08 -31.02 -10.77
CA GLU A 302 5.39 -31.67 -10.97
C GLU A 302 6.18 -31.86 -9.67
N LEU A 303 5.99 -31.01 -8.65
CA LEU A 303 6.83 -30.97 -7.45
C LEU A 303 6.07 -31.22 -6.14
N GLY A 304 4.74 -31.22 -6.14
CA GLY A 304 3.91 -31.37 -4.94
C GLY A 304 3.92 -30.15 -3.99
N ILE A 305 4.44 -29.01 -4.46
CA ILE A 305 4.57 -27.77 -3.68
C ILE A 305 3.42 -26.84 -4.06
N ASP A 306 2.64 -26.38 -3.09
CA ASP A 306 1.62 -25.36 -3.34
C ASP A 306 2.18 -23.95 -3.09
N LEU A 307 2.24 -23.12 -4.14
CA LEU A 307 2.72 -21.73 -4.04
C LEU A 307 1.57 -20.80 -3.63
N ARG A 308 1.75 -20.06 -2.52
CA ARG A 308 0.87 -18.94 -2.14
C ARG A 308 1.36 -17.62 -2.74
N SER A 309 0.44 -16.76 -3.17
CA SER A 309 0.78 -15.44 -3.69
C SER A 309 1.07 -14.44 -2.58
N GLU A 310 2.11 -13.61 -2.77
CA GLU A 310 2.39 -12.43 -1.94
C GLU A 310 1.58 -11.20 -2.41
N VAL A 311 1.18 -11.18 -3.68
CA VAL A 311 0.43 -10.10 -4.33
C VAL A 311 -1.05 -10.19 -3.94
N ARG A 312 -1.65 -9.06 -3.53
CA ARG A 312 -3.08 -9.01 -3.25
C ARG A 312 -3.87 -8.88 -4.56
N LEU A 313 -4.63 -9.93 -4.88
CA LEU A 313 -5.60 -9.95 -5.97
C LEU A 313 -6.87 -9.20 -5.56
N VAL A 314 -7.36 -8.35 -6.46
CA VAL A 314 -8.50 -7.45 -6.24
C VAL A 314 -9.44 -7.54 -7.44
N GLY A 315 -10.75 -7.61 -7.20
CA GLY A 315 -11.77 -7.67 -8.27
C GLY A 315 -12.02 -9.06 -8.85
N PHE A 316 -10.99 -9.91 -8.89
CA PHE A 316 -11.11 -11.30 -9.35
C PHE A 316 -12.13 -12.11 -8.54
N THR A 317 -12.76 -13.09 -9.20
CA THR A 317 -13.59 -14.11 -8.53
C THR A 317 -12.76 -14.91 -7.51
N SER A 318 -13.40 -15.46 -6.46
CA SER A 318 -12.72 -16.32 -5.49
C SER A 318 -12.03 -17.50 -6.18
N THR A 319 -12.70 -18.16 -7.13
CA THR A 319 -12.14 -19.27 -7.92
C THR A 319 -10.87 -18.86 -8.68
N THR A 320 -10.85 -17.68 -9.31
CA THR A 320 -9.67 -17.16 -10.01
C THR A 320 -8.54 -16.84 -9.03
N ALA A 321 -8.86 -16.18 -7.92
CA ALA A 321 -7.88 -15.79 -6.91
C ALA A 321 -7.25 -17.00 -6.20
N GLU A 322 -8.08 -17.96 -5.78
CA GLU A 322 -7.65 -19.23 -5.19
C GLU A 322 -6.84 -20.06 -6.19
N ALA A 323 -7.18 -20.07 -7.49
CA ALA A 323 -6.41 -20.75 -8.52
C ALA A 323 -5.01 -20.15 -8.70
N ALA A 324 -4.89 -18.83 -8.62
CA ALA A 324 -3.61 -18.10 -8.63
C ALA A 324 -2.84 -18.15 -7.28
N GLY A 325 -3.39 -18.81 -6.26
CA GLY A 325 -2.73 -19.02 -4.97
C GLY A 325 -2.91 -17.88 -3.96
N ALA A 326 -3.86 -16.96 -4.18
CA ALA A 326 -4.25 -16.02 -3.14
C ALA A 326 -4.95 -16.77 -1.99
N THR A 327 -4.56 -16.47 -0.76
CA THR A 327 -5.28 -16.93 0.44
C THR A 327 -6.49 -16.03 0.69
N PRO A 328 -7.69 -16.56 1.01
CA PRO A 328 -8.85 -15.74 1.34
C PRO A 328 -8.54 -14.75 2.47
N ASP A 329 -8.92 -13.48 2.28
CA ASP A 329 -8.67 -12.46 3.31
C ASP A 329 -9.50 -12.82 4.57
N ARG A 330 -8.92 -12.67 5.77
CA ARG A 330 -9.62 -13.02 7.03
C ARG A 330 -10.94 -12.26 7.16
N ALA A 331 -11.03 -11.06 6.59
CA ALA A 331 -12.26 -10.27 6.52
C ALA A 331 -13.37 -10.92 5.65
N GLN A 332 -13.03 -11.65 4.58
CA GLN A 332 -14.01 -12.37 3.76
C GLN A 332 -14.54 -13.62 4.47
N LEU A 333 -13.66 -14.38 5.14
CA LEU A 333 -14.06 -15.57 5.91
C LEU A 333 -14.99 -15.21 7.08
N GLY A 334 -14.77 -14.08 7.74
CA GLY A 334 -15.64 -13.54 8.79
C GLY A 334 -17.00 -13.03 8.30
N ALA A 335 -17.18 -12.80 7.00
CA ALA A 335 -18.46 -12.43 6.41
C ALA A 335 -19.29 -13.65 5.96
N GLN A 336 -18.64 -14.75 5.57
CA GLN A 336 -19.32 -15.98 5.11
C GLN A 336 -19.56 -17.01 6.23
N SER A 337 -18.78 -16.96 7.31
CA SER A 337 -19.00 -17.80 8.49
C SER A 337 -19.44 -16.97 9.68
N GLY A 338 -20.63 -17.26 10.23
CA GLY A 338 -21.16 -16.65 11.46
C GLY A 338 -20.44 -17.13 12.73
N ALA A 339 -19.12 -17.31 12.66
CA ALA A 339 -18.32 -18.02 13.65
C ALA A 339 -17.20 -17.14 14.24
N GLN A 340 -17.33 -16.85 15.54
CA GLN A 340 -16.29 -16.30 16.41
C GLN A 340 -15.72 -14.91 16.06
N HIS A 341 -16.43 -13.86 16.51
CA HIS A 341 -15.81 -12.62 17.02
C HIS A 341 -15.03 -12.88 18.35
N GLY A 342 -14.27 -13.98 18.42
CA GLY A 342 -13.85 -14.59 19.70
C GLY A 342 -12.51 -14.12 20.27
N ALA A 343 -11.66 -13.50 19.46
CA ALA A 343 -10.29 -13.12 19.84
C ALA A 343 -9.99 -11.67 19.44
N THR A 344 -10.28 -10.74 20.35
CA THR A 344 -9.95 -9.31 20.22
C THR A 344 -8.43 -9.13 20.10
N THR A 345 -7.95 -8.56 18.99
CA THR A 345 -6.51 -8.33 18.77
C THR A 345 -5.95 -7.26 19.72
N ALA A 346 -4.65 -6.98 19.66
CA ALA A 346 -4.10 -5.79 20.30
C ALA A 346 -4.63 -4.51 19.65
N LEU A 347 -4.67 -4.46 18.31
CA LEU A 347 -5.23 -3.36 17.52
C LEU A 347 -6.70 -3.05 17.86
N ASP A 348 -7.55 -4.08 17.93
CA ASP A 348 -8.98 -3.92 18.26
C ASP A 348 -9.18 -3.26 19.63
N ARG A 349 -8.33 -3.59 20.61
CA ARG A 349 -8.39 -3.00 21.95
C ARG A 349 -8.02 -1.51 21.96
N VAL A 350 -7.19 -1.04 21.03
CA VAL A 350 -6.89 0.40 20.89
C VAL A 350 -8.08 1.17 20.32
N PHE A 351 -8.90 0.53 19.48
CA PHE A 351 -10.09 1.16 18.86
C PHE A 351 -11.42 0.81 19.55
N GLY A 352 -11.41 0.06 20.65
CA GLY A 352 -12.61 -0.36 21.41
C GLY A 352 -13.62 -1.22 20.62
N PRO A 353 -14.73 -1.62 21.27
CA PRO A 353 -15.85 -2.24 20.56
C PRO A 353 -16.53 -1.24 19.61
N LEU A 354 -17.27 -1.75 18.62
CA LEU A 354 -18.26 -0.93 17.90
C LEU A 354 -19.40 -0.59 18.86
N ALA A 355 -19.69 0.71 19.04
CA ALA A 355 -20.81 1.15 19.86
C ALA A 355 -22.14 0.78 19.18
N GLY A 356 -22.88 -0.16 19.77
CA GLY A 356 -24.17 -0.61 19.27
C GLY A 356 -25.32 0.22 19.85
N ASP A 357 -25.90 1.08 19.01
CA ASP A 357 -27.22 1.77 19.11
C ASP A 357 -27.63 2.46 20.43
N GLU A 358 -26.74 2.56 21.43
CA GLU A 358 -26.92 3.54 22.50
C GLU A 358 -26.50 4.93 22.02
N THR A 359 -27.31 5.94 22.37
CA THR A 359 -27.12 7.32 21.94
C THR A 359 -25.72 7.82 22.28
N LEU A 360 -24.99 8.32 21.28
CA LEU A 360 -23.68 8.95 21.45
C LEU A 360 -23.78 10.24 22.29
N SER A 361 -23.85 10.08 23.62
CA SER A 361 -23.30 11.05 24.56
C SER A 361 -21.86 11.29 24.12
N VAL A 362 -21.56 12.51 23.70
CA VAL A 362 -20.26 12.90 23.10
C VAL A 362 -19.14 12.35 23.97
N VAL A 363 -18.46 11.29 23.49
CA VAL A 363 -17.35 10.68 24.21
C VAL A 363 -16.28 11.74 24.32
N THR A 364 -16.09 12.22 25.56
CA THR A 364 -15.23 13.37 25.85
C THR A 364 -13.88 13.14 25.20
N ILE A 365 -13.42 14.14 24.44
CA ILE A 365 -12.04 14.22 23.96
C ILE A 365 -11.16 13.89 25.18
N ALA A 366 -10.35 12.83 25.08
CA ALA A 366 -9.43 12.47 26.16
C ALA A 366 -8.69 13.76 26.56
N PRO A 367 -8.74 14.15 27.86
CA PRO A 367 -8.41 15.51 28.26
C PRO A 367 -7.06 15.90 27.66
N PRO A 368 -6.90 17.15 27.17
CA PRO A 368 -5.64 17.57 26.60
C PRO A 368 -4.54 17.19 27.58
N LEU A 369 -3.46 16.64 27.02
CA LEU A 369 -2.26 16.32 27.81
C LEU A 369 -1.95 17.55 28.69
N PRO A 370 -1.61 17.36 29.98
CA PRO A 370 -1.43 18.49 30.88
C PRO A 370 -0.35 19.43 30.33
N ASP A 371 -0.41 20.72 30.67
CA ASP A 371 0.40 21.76 29.99
C ASP A 371 1.91 21.52 30.08
N ASP A 372 2.39 20.74 31.05
CA ASP A 372 3.76 20.23 31.14
C ASP A 372 4.06 19.14 30.10
N ALA A 373 3.20 18.15 29.92
CA ALA A 373 3.32 17.13 28.87
C ALA A 373 3.05 17.72 27.46
N VAL A 374 2.21 18.74 27.34
CA VAL A 374 2.07 19.52 26.10
C VAL A 374 3.30 20.39 25.87
N ALA A 375 3.94 20.96 26.89
CA ALA A 375 5.21 21.65 26.74
C ALA A 375 6.33 20.67 26.32
N GLU A 376 6.44 19.50 26.96
CA GLU A 376 7.41 18.46 26.60
C GLU A 376 7.23 18.01 25.15
N LEU A 377 5.98 17.80 24.71
CA LEU A 377 5.65 17.46 23.33
C LEU A 377 5.77 18.66 22.37
N ALA A 378 5.58 19.90 22.83
CA ALA A 378 5.75 21.11 22.02
C ALA A 378 7.21 21.57 21.94
N GLU A 379 8.10 21.08 22.79
CA GLU A 379 9.56 21.18 22.61
C GLU A 379 10.06 20.04 21.72
N LEU A 380 9.55 18.80 21.88
CA LEU A 380 9.81 17.67 20.97
C LEU A 380 9.31 17.89 19.54
N PHE A 381 8.18 18.57 19.38
CA PHE A 381 7.56 18.93 18.09
C PHE A 381 7.58 20.44 17.82
N ALA A 382 8.43 21.21 18.53
CA ALA A 382 8.85 22.51 18.06
C ALA A 382 9.47 22.35 16.65
N PRO A 383 9.37 23.35 15.75
CA PRO A 383 10.03 23.32 14.45
C PRO A 383 11.55 23.54 14.56
N THR A 384 12.21 22.66 15.31
CA THR A 384 13.66 22.37 15.22
C THR A 384 13.95 21.46 14.03
N GLY A 385 12.96 20.71 13.54
CA GLY A 385 13.03 19.95 12.28
C GLY A 385 12.63 20.78 11.05
N GLU A 386 13.31 20.56 9.93
CA GLU A 386 12.93 21.12 8.62
C GLU A 386 11.85 20.24 7.96
N ILE A 387 10.72 20.83 7.60
CA ILE A 387 9.65 20.13 6.86
C ILE A 387 10.02 20.09 5.38
N VAL A 388 10.48 18.94 4.89
CA VAL A 388 10.91 18.76 3.49
C VAL A 388 9.79 18.13 2.68
N ARG A 389 9.09 18.94 1.88
CA ARG A 389 8.09 18.46 0.92
C ARG A 389 8.76 17.97 -0.38
N PRO A 390 8.47 16.75 -0.86
CA PRO A 390 9.10 16.21 -2.06
C PRO A 390 8.50 16.82 -3.33
N THR A 391 9.28 17.65 -4.05
CA THR A 391 8.90 18.10 -5.40
C THR A 391 8.95 16.92 -6.38
N VAL A 392 7.80 16.34 -6.71
CA VAL A 392 7.69 15.29 -7.74
C VAL A 392 7.37 15.95 -9.08
N GLU A 393 8.37 16.07 -9.95
CA GLU A 393 8.12 16.44 -11.36
C GLU A 393 7.36 15.31 -12.06
N THR A 394 6.07 15.52 -12.34
CA THR A 394 5.30 14.65 -13.22
C THR A 394 5.74 14.85 -14.66
N ALA A 395 6.73 14.07 -15.10
CA ALA A 395 7.26 14.11 -16.46
C ALA A 395 6.19 13.71 -17.50
N THR A 396 5.50 14.70 -18.06
CA THR A 396 4.59 14.53 -19.20
C THR A 396 5.41 14.24 -20.46
N ALA A 397 5.37 12.98 -20.91
CA ALA A 397 6.05 12.55 -22.14
C ALA A 397 5.29 13.05 -23.38
N THR A 398 5.85 14.04 -24.07
CA THR A 398 5.42 14.45 -25.42
C THR A 398 6.23 13.67 -26.46
N PRO A 399 5.62 13.09 -27.52
CA PRO A 399 6.33 12.24 -28.47
C PRO A 399 7.37 13.03 -29.28
N ALA A 400 8.62 12.56 -29.26
CA ALA A 400 9.69 13.10 -30.10
C ALA A 400 9.58 12.57 -31.53
N THR A 401 9.60 13.48 -32.51
CA THR A 401 9.54 13.14 -33.94
C THR A 401 10.86 12.61 -34.49
N ASP A 402 10.72 11.79 -35.52
CA ASP A 402 11.78 11.23 -36.37
C ASP A 402 12.79 12.30 -36.88
N THR A 403 14.09 12.00 -36.84
CA THR A 403 15.08 12.67 -37.70
C THR A 403 16.22 11.73 -38.06
N ARG A 404 16.45 11.58 -39.37
CA ARG A 404 17.35 10.60 -39.96
C ARG A 404 18.56 11.31 -40.59
N ALA A 405 19.76 11.00 -40.14
CA ALA A 405 21.02 11.46 -40.73
C ALA A 405 22.00 10.29 -40.90
N THR A 406 22.86 10.37 -41.90
CA THR A 406 23.67 9.25 -42.42
C THR A 406 25.17 9.62 -42.50
N THR A 407 25.99 8.66 -42.94
CA THR A 407 27.42 8.79 -43.30
C THR A 407 28.41 9.00 -42.14
N SER A 408 29.70 8.66 -42.24
CA SER A 408 30.40 7.59 -42.99
C SER A 408 31.88 7.58 -42.57
N GLY A 409 32.56 6.43 -42.56
CA GLY A 409 34.02 6.41 -42.44
C GLY A 409 34.59 5.02 -42.13
N ALA A 410 35.44 4.50 -43.01
CA ALA A 410 36.18 3.26 -42.82
C ALA A 410 37.61 3.43 -43.31
N THR A 411 38.58 2.78 -42.64
CA THR A 411 39.84 2.30 -43.23
C THR A 411 40.60 1.38 -42.28
N SER A 412 41.33 0.39 -42.85
CA SER A 412 42.54 -0.33 -42.35
C SER A 412 42.66 -0.70 -40.85
N GLY A 413 42.96 -1.94 -40.44
CA GLY A 413 44.03 -2.82 -40.94
C GLY A 413 45.22 -2.79 -39.95
N THR A 414 46.05 -3.82 -39.73
CA THR A 414 46.31 -5.10 -40.43
C THR A 414 46.61 -6.24 -39.41
N ALA A 415 47.00 -7.44 -39.85
CA ALA A 415 47.04 -8.66 -39.01
C ALA A 415 48.38 -9.44 -38.98
N SER A 416 48.59 -10.20 -37.88
CA SER A 416 49.46 -11.39 -37.68
C SER A 416 48.95 -12.07 -36.39
N GLY A 417 48.88 -13.39 -36.15
CA GLY A 417 49.59 -14.55 -36.71
C GLY A 417 50.80 -14.89 -35.84
N ALA A 418 51.01 -16.08 -35.24
CA ALA A 418 50.21 -17.32 -35.06
C ALA A 418 50.73 -18.05 -33.77
N THR A 419 50.49 -19.31 -33.35
CA THR A 419 49.98 -20.58 -33.95
C THR A 419 49.62 -21.62 -32.84
N SER A 420 48.85 -22.68 -33.18
CA SER A 420 48.84 -24.07 -32.62
C SER A 420 48.69 -24.38 -31.10
N GLY A 421 47.82 -25.36 -30.75
CA GLY A 421 47.80 -26.05 -29.45
C GLY A 421 46.63 -27.06 -29.28
N ASP A 422 46.95 -28.34 -29.03
CA ASP A 422 46.06 -29.53 -29.11
C ASP A 422 44.83 -29.65 -28.18
N THR A 423 43.97 -30.62 -28.49
CA THR A 423 42.88 -31.18 -27.65
C THR A 423 43.31 -32.50 -26.99
N PRO A 424 42.72 -32.93 -25.85
CA PRO A 424 41.95 -34.19 -25.88
C PRO A 424 40.67 -34.18 -24.99
N VAL A 425 39.98 -35.33 -24.90
CA VAL A 425 38.55 -35.45 -24.54
C VAL A 425 38.26 -36.44 -23.39
N ALA A 426 37.38 -36.02 -22.46
CA ALA A 426 36.59 -36.81 -21.51
C ALA A 426 37.34 -37.71 -20.47
N PRO A 427 36.64 -38.27 -19.47
CA PRO A 427 35.78 -39.44 -19.69
C PRO A 427 34.32 -39.30 -19.20
N VAL A 428 33.48 -40.27 -19.60
CA VAL A 428 32.09 -40.46 -19.16
C VAL A 428 32.03 -41.57 -18.09
N VAL A 429 31.10 -41.48 -17.14
CA VAL A 429 30.68 -42.61 -16.28
C VAL A 429 29.16 -42.70 -16.28
N ASP A 430 28.65 -43.91 -16.48
CA ASP A 430 27.22 -44.26 -16.48
C ASP A 430 27.00 -45.43 -15.51
N ILE A 431 26.00 -45.31 -14.62
CA ILE A 431 25.55 -46.38 -13.72
C ILE A 431 24.02 -46.28 -13.60
N THR A 432 23.36 -47.43 -13.73
CA THR A 432 21.92 -47.54 -13.98
C THR A 432 21.06 -47.75 -12.73
N ALA A 433 19.80 -47.29 -12.85
CA ALA A 433 18.58 -47.81 -12.23
C ALA A 433 18.55 -48.11 -10.72
N VAL A 434 17.81 -47.27 -9.98
CA VAL A 434 17.04 -47.70 -8.79
C VAL A 434 15.58 -47.28 -9.00
N THR A 435 14.64 -48.22 -8.85
CA THR A 435 13.20 -47.95 -8.82
C THR A 435 12.61 -48.43 -7.50
N THR A 436 11.75 -47.63 -6.87
CA THR A 436 10.55 -48.08 -6.14
C THR A 436 9.70 -46.93 -5.61
N ALA A 437 8.40 -47.20 -5.46
CA ALA A 437 7.45 -46.54 -4.55
C ALA A 437 7.35 -45.00 -4.55
N SER A 438 6.54 -44.46 -5.47
CA SER A 438 5.81 -43.21 -5.18
C SER A 438 4.58 -43.53 -4.33
N ALA A 439 4.49 -42.94 -3.15
CA ALA A 439 3.27 -42.87 -2.35
C ALA A 439 2.74 -41.42 -2.41
N PRO A 440 1.41 -41.20 -2.46
CA PRO A 440 0.85 -39.86 -2.52
C PRO A 440 1.16 -39.11 -1.22
N ARG A 441 2.13 -38.20 -1.27
CA ARG A 441 2.37 -37.24 -0.20
C ARG A 441 1.18 -36.28 -0.14
N SER A 442 0.62 -36.09 1.05
CA SER A 442 -0.35 -35.03 1.29
C SER A 442 0.28 -33.68 0.91
N PRO A 443 -0.50 -32.73 0.34
CA PRO A 443 0.04 -31.42 -0.01
C PRO A 443 0.60 -30.73 1.23
N VAL A 444 1.78 -30.11 1.10
CA VAL A 444 2.39 -29.34 2.19
C VAL A 444 1.65 -28.01 2.30
N VAL A 445 0.66 -27.96 3.20
CA VAL A 445 -0.11 -26.75 3.49
C VAL A 445 0.66 -25.90 4.49
N ILE A 446 1.21 -24.79 4.01
CA ILE A 446 2.00 -23.83 4.81
C ILE A 446 1.17 -23.31 6.00
N ASP A 447 1.75 -23.25 7.20
CA ASP A 447 1.13 -22.61 8.37
C ASP A 447 1.75 -21.23 8.66
N ASP A 448 0.98 -20.16 8.39
CA ASP A 448 1.40 -18.77 8.61
C ASP A 448 1.71 -18.46 10.09
N THR A 449 1.25 -19.28 11.04
CA THR A 449 1.50 -19.08 12.49
C THR A 449 2.87 -19.59 12.94
N ALA A 450 3.50 -20.48 12.16
CA ALA A 450 4.81 -21.04 12.48
C ALA A 450 5.98 -20.11 12.14
N LEU A 451 5.79 -19.14 11.24
CA LEU A 451 6.82 -18.21 10.76
C LEU A 451 7.11 -17.06 11.74
N ARG A 452 7.44 -17.40 12.99
CA ARG A 452 8.10 -16.49 13.93
C ARG A 452 9.61 -16.59 13.75
N LEU A 453 10.24 -15.52 13.29
CA LEU A 453 11.69 -15.48 13.10
C LEU A 453 12.42 -15.58 14.45
N PRO A 454 13.41 -16.48 14.62
CA PRO A 454 14.31 -16.43 15.76
C PRO A 454 15.25 -15.23 15.62
N HIS A 455 15.46 -14.49 16.71
CA HIS A 455 16.49 -13.44 16.75
C HIS A 455 17.88 -14.07 16.90
N GLU A 456 18.59 -14.28 15.78
CA GLU A 456 20.04 -14.46 15.83
C GLU A 456 20.70 -13.12 16.20
N ARG A 457 20.91 -12.91 17.50
CA ARG A 457 21.80 -11.84 17.99
C ARG A 457 23.24 -12.33 17.92
N THR A 458 24.05 -11.73 17.05
CA THR A 458 25.50 -11.83 17.14
C THR A 458 25.99 -11.22 18.46
N GLU A 459 26.75 -11.99 19.23
CA GLU A 459 27.33 -11.54 20.51
C GLU A 459 28.40 -10.47 20.24
N GLY A 460 28.32 -9.31 20.93
CA GLY A 460 29.20 -8.19 20.54
C GLY A 460 29.24 -6.93 21.42
N SER A 461 28.58 -6.88 22.58
CA SER A 461 28.86 -5.82 23.58
C SER A 461 28.48 -6.25 25.00
N ALA A 462 29.08 -5.59 26.00
CA ALA A 462 29.14 -6.07 27.38
C ALA A 462 27.83 -5.89 28.17
N ALA A 463 27.58 -6.81 29.10
CA ALA A 463 26.43 -6.78 29.98
C ALA A 463 26.58 -5.77 31.13
N ILE A 464 25.45 -5.18 31.54
CA ILE A 464 25.22 -4.72 32.90
C ILE A 464 24.06 -5.56 33.45
N THR A 465 24.21 -6.08 34.67
CA THR A 465 23.34 -7.13 35.22
C THR A 465 21.95 -6.65 35.59
N ALA A 466 20.97 -7.55 35.45
CA ALA A 466 19.58 -7.32 35.84
C ALA A 466 19.40 -7.23 37.36
N VAL A 467 18.32 -6.57 37.76
CA VAL A 467 17.57 -6.88 38.99
C VAL A 467 16.21 -7.42 38.54
N ASP A 468 15.79 -8.52 39.13
CA ASP A 468 14.54 -9.22 38.82
C ASP A 468 13.46 -8.79 39.83
N GLU A 469 12.29 -8.37 39.34
CA GLU A 469 11.09 -8.29 40.17
C GLU A 469 9.83 -8.48 39.33
N ALA A 470 8.90 -9.29 39.83
CA ALA A 470 7.80 -9.84 39.04
C ALA A 470 6.42 -9.50 39.62
N ARG A 471 5.44 -9.36 38.70
CA ARG A 471 3.98 -9.22 38.95
C ARG A 471 3.52 -7.94 39.66
N SER A 472 2.99 -7.01 38.87
CA SER A 472 1.52 -6.82 38.79
C SER A 472 1.17 -5.85 37.66
N GLY A 473 -0.10 -5.83 37.25
CA GLY A 473 -0.63 -4.75 36.44
C GLY A 473 -1.05 -3.60 37.36
N SER A 474 -0.20 -2.59 37.52
CA SER A 474 -0.52 -1.38 38.28
C SER A 474 -1.00 -0.26 37.35
N ILE A 475 -2.14 0.34 37.70
CA ILE A 475 -2.51 1.67 37.22
C ILE A 475 -1.70 2.66 38.07
N THR A 476 -0.94 3.55 37.43
CA THR A 476 -0.19 4.59 38.17
C THR A 476 -1.15 5.64 38.71
N ILE A 477 -1.26 5.72 40.04
CA ILE A 477 -1.90 6.82 40.76
C ILE A 477 -0.86 7.34 41.75
N ASP A 478 -0.54 8.63 41.71
CA ASP A 478 0.37 9.29 42.66
C ASP A 478 -0.44 9.87 43.85
N PRO A 479 -0.16 9.49 45.11
CA PRO A 479 -0.92 9.94 46.27
C PRO A 479 -0.11 10.84 47.22
N THR A 480 0.16 12.11 46.85
CA THR A 480 0.70 13.13 47.77
C THR A 480 -0.13 14.43 47.82
N SER A 481 -1.27 14.39 48.51
CA SER A 481 -2.12 15.57 48.74
C SER A 481 -1.61 16.45 49.90
N PRO A 482 -1.55 17.78 49.71
CA PRO A 482 -1.68 18.75 50.78
C PRO A 482 -2.93 19.64 50.60
N PHE A 483 -4.14 19.08 50.81
CA PHE A 483 -5.32 19.92 51.05
C PHE A 483 -5.20 20.66 52.40
N ALA A 484 -4.64 21.86 52.35
CA ALA A 484 -4.80 22.90 53.36
C ALA A 484 -5.67 24.03 52.78
N ASP A 485 -6.85 24.25 53.36
CA ASP A 485 -7.77 25.35 53.02
C ASP A 485 -7.18 26.71 53.45
N PRO A 486 -7.09 27.70 52.54
CA PRO A 486 -7.56 29.03 52.93
C PRO A 486 -8.32 29.79 51.80
N ARG A 487 -9.61 29.48 51.66
CA ARG A 487 -10.76 30.42 51.59
C ARG A 487 -10.71 31.69 50.72
N THR A 488 -11.82 31.83 49.99
CA THR A 488 -12.55 33.07 49.61
C THR A 488 -11.93 34.04 48.59
N GLY A 489 -12.67 34.27 47.50
CA GLY A 489 -12.34 35.25 46.45
C GLY A 489 -13.38 35.29 45.32
N VAL A 490 -14.65 35.56 45.63
CA VAL A 490 -15.76 35.62 44.66
C VAL A 490 -15.78 36.94 43.88
N VAL A 491 -15.94 36.88 42.55
CA VAL A 491 -16.69 37.84 41.71
C VAL A 491 -17.32 37.06 40.54
N ASP A 492 -18.55 37.41 40.16
CA ASP A 492 -19.34 36.79 39.09
C ASP A 492 -19.41 37.63 37.79
N ASP A 493 -20.06 37.03 36.78
CA ASP A 493 -21.09 37.64 35.90
C ASP A 493 -20.77 37.96 34.41
N GLU A 494 -21.86 38.19 33.66
CA GLU A 494 -22.03 37.96 32.21
C GLU A 494 -21.51 39.03 31.22
N SER A 495 -21.45 38.57 29.95
CA SER A 495 -21.78 39.31 28.72
C SER A 495 -20.68 40.12 27.99
N LEU A 496 -20.50 39.81 26.69
CA LEU A 496 -21.09 40.63 25.61
C LEU A 496 -21.03 39.92 24.26
N ALA A 497 -21.77 40.42 23.27
CA ALA A 497 -22.10 39.70 22.03
C ALA A 497 -21.54 40.34 20.75
N ALA A 498 -21.47 39.49 19.71
CA ALA A 498 -21.55 39.75 18.27
C ALA A 498 -21.21 41.16 17.72
N VAL A 499 -20.27 41.18 16.76
CA VAL A 499 -20.21 42.20 15.70
C VAL A 499 -20.28 41.52 14.34
N ILE A 500 -21.25 41.93 13.52
CA ILE A 500 -21.34 41.62 12.08
C ILE A 500 -21.09 42.92 11.33
N VAL A 501 -20.17 42.92 10.36
CA VAL A 501 -20.07 43.98 9.34
C VAL A 501 -19.83 43.33 7.96
N ASP A 502 -20.79 43.57 7.07
CA ASP A 502 -20.85 43.26 5.62
C ASP A 502 -19.89 44.20 4.83
N ASP A 503 -19.59 44.17 3.52
CA ASP A 503 -19.99 43.43 2.30
C ASP A 503 -18.88 43.76 1.23
N ARG A 504 -18.94 43.20 0.01
CA ARG A 504 -18.31 43.70 -1.26
C ARG A 504 -16.80 43.48 -1.44
N LEU A 505 -16.27 42.99 -2.57
CA LEU A 505 -16.80 42.43 -3.84
C LEU A 505 -15.98 41.14 -4.19
N THR A 506 -16.24 40.30 -5.21
CA THR A 506 -17.06 40.44 -6.43
C THR A 506 -17.64 39.09 -6.90
N ARG A 507 -18.79 39.11 -7.58
CA ARG A 507 -19.40 37.93 -8.22
C ARG A 507 -18.75 37.61 -9.58
N ARG A 508 -18.44 36.33 -9.85
CA ARG A 508 -18.70 35.67 -11.17
C ARG A 508 -19.07 34.18 -11.01
N ARG A 509 -20.32 33.85 -11.35
CA ARG A 509 -21.00 32.54 -11.51
C ARG A 509 -22.17 32.82 -12.47
N LEU A 510 -22.70 31.95 -13.34
CA LEU A 510 -22.51 30.54 -13.74
C LEU A 510 -22.71 30.53 -15.31
N PRO A 511 -23.24 29.52 -16.04
CA PRO A 511 -23.28 28.04 -15.93
C PRO A 511 -22.37 27.37 -17.03
N ARG A 512 -22.06 26.07 -17.06
CA ARG A 512 -22.89 24.84 -16.99
C ARG A 512 -23.93 24.67 -18.11
N TRP A 513 -23.52 24.74 -19.39
CA TRP A 513 -24.33 24.18 -20.50
C TRP A 513 -23.49 23.67 -21.70
N LEU A 514 -22.89 22.47 -21.60
CA LEU A 514 -22.37 21.72 -22.77
C LEU A 514 -22.03 20.23 -22.51
N ARG A 515 -22.97 19.47 -21.93
CA ARG A 515 -23.09 18.01 -22.17
C ARG A 515 -24.58 17.65 -22.19
N LEU A 516 -25.09 17.19 -23.32
CA LEU A 516 -26.50 16.88 -23.53
C LEU A 516 -26.79 15.38 -23.36
N ARG A 517 -27.87 15.07 -22.63
CA ARG A 517 -28.60 13.80 -22.71
C ARG A 517 -30.07 14.14 -22.99
N ARG A 518 -30.65 13.52 -24.03
CA ARG A 518 -32.07 13.54 -24.45
C ARG A 518 -32.77 14.91 -24.46
N VAL A 519 -32.99 15.43 -25.68
CA VAL A 519 -33.77 16.66 -25.94
C VAL A 519 -35.21 16.31 -26.34
N SER A 520 -36.19 17.08 -25.87
CA SER A 520 -37.61 16.92 -26.21
C SER A 520 -37.91 17.24 -27.69
N PRO A 521 -38.85 16.55 -28.36
CA PRO A 521 -39.02 16.61 -29.82
C PRO A 521 -39.34 18.01 -30.38
N LEU A 522 -40.03 18.87 -29.60
CA LEU A 522 -40.34 20.24 -30.00
C LEU A 522 -39.09 21.12 -30.19
N VAL A 523 -38.01 20.87 -29.43
CA VAL A 523 -36.75 21.63 -29.56
C VAL A 523 -35.94 21.13 -30.75
N ALA A 524 -35.99 19.83 -31.06
CA ALA A 524 -35.38 19.28 -32.27
C ALA A 524 -36.00 19.89 -33.55
N LEU A 525 -37.32 20.06 -33.58
CA LEU A 525 -38.02 20.70 -34.70
C LEU A 525 -37.56 22.16 -34.90
N GLY A 526 -37.38 22.92 -33.82
CA GLY A 526 -36.86 24.30 -33.88
C GLY A 526 -35.44 24.38 -34.47
N VAL A 527 -34.55 23.47 -34.06
CA VAL A 527 -33.18 23.41 -34.60
C VAL A 527 -33.16 23.06 -36.10
N VAL A 528 -34.03 22.14 -36.54
CA VAL A 528 -34.18 21.79 -37.96
C VAL A 528 -34.66 22.99 -38.79
N ILE A 529 -35.63 23.77 -38.29
CA ILE A 529 -36.13 24.98 -38.97
C ILE A 529 -35.03 26.04 -39.10
N VAL A 530 -34.23 26.25 -38.05
CA VAL A 530 -33.11 27.21 -38.07
C VAL A 530 -32.03 26.77 -39.06
N LEU A 531 -31.68 25.49 -39.11
CA LEU A 531 -30.70 24.96 -40.06
C LEU A 531 -31.19 25.07 -41.52
N LEU A 532 -32.45 24.72 -41.79
CA LEU A 532 -33.08 24.92 -43.12
C LEU A 532 -33.05 26.39 -43.54
N SER A 533 -33.36 27.30 -42.60
CA SER A 533 -33.30 28.75 -42.86
C SER A 533 -31.89 29.22 -43.19
N LEU A 534 -30.87 28.73 -42.45
CA LEU A 534 -29.48 29.08 -42.69
C LEU A 534 -28.96 28.52 -44.03
N THR A 535 -29.33 27.29 -44.38
CA THR A 535 -28.98 26.68 -45.67
C THR A 535 -29.65 27.41 -46.85
N LEU A 536 -30.89 27.89 -46.69
CA LEU A 536 -31.55 28.73 -47.70
C LEU A 536 -30.86 30.08 -47.88
N VAL A 537 -30.36 30.72 -46.82
CA VAL A 537 -29.56 31.96 -46.92
C VAL A 537 -28.23 31.71 -47.65
N VAL A 538 -27.55 30.60 -47.36
CA VAL A 538 -26.29 30.21 -48.02
C VAL A 538 -26.50 29.79 -49.49
N LEU A 539 -27.68 29.31 -49.86
CA LEU A 539 -28.07 29.04 -51.26
C LEU A 539 -28.61 30.27 -52.02
N ALA A 540 -28.80 31.39 -51.33
CA ALA A 540 -29.26 32.66 -51.88
C ALA A 540 -28.17 33.77 -51.82
N SER A 541 -26.92 33.37 -51.53
CA SER A 541 -25.72 34.22 -51.47
C SER A 541 -24.70 33.79 -52.52
#